data_AF-A0A382UNI0-F1
#
_entry.id   AF-A0A382UNI0-F1
#
_cell.length_a   1.000
_cell.length_b   1.000
_cell.length_c   1.000
_cell.angle_alpha   90.00
_cell.angle_beta   90.00
_cell.angle_gamma   90.00
#
_symmetry.space_group_name_H-M   'P 1'
#
loop_
_entity.id
_entity.type
_entity.pdbx_description
1 polymer ?
#
loop_
_entity_poly.entity_id
_entity_poly.type
_entity_poly.pdbx_seq_one_letter_code
_entity_poly.pdbx_strand_id
1 'polypeptide(L)'
;MKVPNIVFGVFFVLSIVFVVNPTLAGPERGEPQYGGTVNILTRLAGLNALSFNQYDWVWKTNHDGLFLEHLAKGDLDFGPRGAAENPFKSLSYLPDKHLTGELAESWSVEENPLRLIFKIRRGVFWPAKE
;
A
#
# COMPACT_ATOMS: atom_id res chain seq x y z
N MET A 1 32.06 -17.08 -69.19
CA MET A 1 32.17 -16.00 -68.18
C MET A 1 31.05 -16.22 -67.17
N LYS A 2 31.36 -16.80 -66.00
CA LYS A 2 30.38 -17.14 -64.95
C LYS A 2 30.33 -15.99 -63.94
N VAL A 3 29.15 -15.45 -63.68
CA VAL A 3 28.91 -14.48 -62.61
C VAL A 3 28.48 -15.28 -61.37
N PRO A 4 29.14 -15.16 -60.22
CA PRO A 4 28.67 -15.78 -58.99
C PRO A 4 27.73 -14.83 -58.21
N ASN A 5 26.62 -15.40 -57.74
CA ASN A 5 25.65 -14.76 -56.86
C ASN A 5 26.27 -14.49 -55.47
N ILE A 6 26.20 -13.23 -55.01
CA ILE A 6 26.52 -12.86 -53.63
C ILE A 6 25.24 -12.97 -52.80
N VAL A 7 25.20 -13.92 -51.88
CA VAL A 7 24.15 -14.06 -50.87
C VAL A 7 24.51 -13.15 -49.70
N PHE A 8 23.67 -12.14 -49.42
CA PHE A 8 23.75 -11.35 -48.20
C PHE A 8 23.13 -12.14 -47.03
N GLY A 9 23.97 -12.68 -46.15
CA GLY A 9 23.53 -13.26 -44.88
C GLY A 9 23.39 -12.18 -43.81
N VAL A 10 22.16 -11.83 -43.45
CA VAL A 10 21.88 -11.00 -42.27
C VAL A 10 21.87 -11.92 -41.05
N PHE A 11 22.90 -11.83 -40.19
CA PHE A 11 22.89 -12.46 -38.88
C PHE A 11 22.13 -11.57 -37.90
N PHE A 12 20.90 -11.98 -37.55
CA PHE A 12 20.16 -11.40 -36.44
C PHE A 12 20.70 -12.02 -35.14
N VAL A 13 21.45 -11.25 -34.35
CA VAL A 13 21.83 -11.64 -32.99
C VAL A 13 20.67 -11.26 -32.07
N LEU A 14 19.88 -12.26 -31.66
CA LEU A 14 18.79 -12.09 -30.71
C LEU A 14 19.38 -12.10 -29.28
N SER A 15 19.71 -10.92 -28.76
CA SER A 15 20.12 -10.77 -27.36
C SER A 15 18.89 -10.90 -26.45
N ILE A 16 18.68 -12.09 -25.87
CA ILE A 16 17.72 -12.29 -24.79
C ILE A 16 18.32 -11.64 -23.53
N VAL A 17 17.89 -10.42 -23.24
CA VAL A 17 18.16 -9.78 -21.95
C VAL A 17 17.19 -10.40 -20.94
N PHE A 18 17.67 -11.34 -20.13
CA PHE A 18 17.01 -11.71 -18.89
C PHE A 18 17.10 -10.50 -17.96
N VAL A 19 16.04 -9.68 -17.92
CA VAL A 19 15.84 -8.72 -16.83
C VAL A 19 15.50 -9.55 -15.61
N VAL A 20 16.52 -10.03 -14.91
CA VAL A 20 16.37 -10.39 -13.50
C VAL A 20 16.03 -9.07 -12.83
N ASN A 21 14.78 -8.86 -12.42
CA ASN A 21 14.48 -7.82 -11.47
C ASN A 21 15.09 -8.29 -10.15
N PRO A 22 16.23 -7.77 -9.67
CA PRO A 22 16.57 -7.97 -8.29
C PRO A 22 15.40 -7.41 -7.50
N THR A 23 14.71 -8.25 -6.75
CA THR A 23 13.98 -7.80 -5.58
C THR A 23 15.02 -7.12 -4.70
N LEU A 24 15.21 -5.82 -4.91
CA LEU A 24 16.01 -4.96 -4.04
C LEU A 24 15.32 -5.03 -2.69
N ALA A 25 15.82 -5.90 -1.82
CA ALA A 25 15.53 -5.83 -0.40
C ALA A 25 15.73 -4.37 -0.01
N GLY A 26 14.69 -3.74 0.54
CA GLY A 26 14.78 -2.37 0.99
C GLY A 26 15.97 -2.20 1.95
N PRO A 27 16.55 -0.98 2.07
CA PRO A 27 17.64 -0.75 3.00
C PRO A 27 17.27 -1.28 4.39
N GLU A 28 18.27 -1.86 5.07
CA GLU A 28 18.10 -2.41 6.41
C GLU A 28 17.38 -1.38 7.30
N ARG A 29 16.37 -1.84 8.06
CA ARG A 29 15.50 -0.95 8.85
C ARG A 29 16.34 -0.34 9.98
N GLY A 30 16.91 0.83 9.73
CA GLY A 30 17.64 1.60 10.74
C GLY A 30 16.75 1.97 11.92
N GLU A 31 17.37 2.43 13.01
CA GLU A 31 16.61 2.83 14.20
C GLU A 31 15.63 3.97 13.89
N PRO A 32 14.36 3.88 14.36
CA PRO A 32 13.38 4.94 14.15
C PRO A 32 13.87 6.30 14.64
N GLN A 33 13.83 7.29 13.75
CA GLN A 33 14.11 8.69 14.10
C GLN A 33 12.79 9.41 14.40
N TYR A 34 12.71 10.01 15.59
CA TYR A 34 11.52 10.71 16.06
C TYR A 34 11.66 12.23 15.95
N GLY A 35 10.54 12.93 15.81
CA GLY A 35 10.48 14.39 15.70
C GLY A 35 10.51 14.90 14.25
N GLY A 36 10.46 16.23 14.11
CA GLY A 36 10.43 16.94 12.83
C GLY A 36 9.02 17.16 12.26
N THR A 37 8.99 17.67 11.03
CA THR A 37 7.75 18.00 10.31
C THR A 37 7.71 17.23 8.99
N VAL A 38 6.65 16.47 8.77
CA VAL A 38 6.38 15.84 7.47
C VAL A 38 5.39 16.71 6.70
N ASN A 39 5.83 17.22 5.54
CA ASN A 39 4.95 17.92 4.61
C ASN A 39 4.39 16.90 3.61
N ILE A 40 3.08 16.66 3.67
CA ILE A 40 2.40 15.64 2.87
C ILE A 40 1.54 16.32 1.80
N LEU A 41 1.74 15.92 0.53
CA LEU A 41 0.80 16.20 -0.54
C LEU A 41 -0.07 14.96 -0.74
N THR A 42 -1.35 15.02 -0.34
CA THR A 42 -2.26 13.89 -0.54
C THR A 42 -2.73 13.81 -2.00
N ARG A 43 -3.41 12.71 -2.35
CA ARG A 43 -3.72 12.35 -3.75
C ARG A 43 -4.48 13.44 -4.54
N LEU A 44 -5.21 14.32 -3.87
CA LEU A 44 -5.98 15.40 -4.48
C LEU A 44 -5.57 16.77 -3.93
N ALA A 45 -4.30 17.10 -4.10
CA ALA A 45 -3.67 18.36 -3.70
C ALA A 45 -4.43 19.65 -4.05
N GLY A 46 -5.13 19.67 -5.20
CA GLY A 46 -5.91 20.84 -5.63
C GLY A 46 -7.21 21.05 -4.85
N LEU A 47 -7.55 20.14 -3.93
CA LEU A 47 -8.79 20.14 -3.18
C LEU A 47 -8.50 20.15 -1.69
N ASN A 48 -8.87 21.25 -1.03
CA ASN A 48 -8.75 21.38 0.43
C ASN A 48 -9.54 20.28 1.16
N ALA A 49 -9.20 20.04 2.43
CA ALA A 49 -10.11 19.34 3.33
C ALA A 49 -11.35 20.22 3.55
N LEU A 50 -12.56 19.71 3.26
CA LEU A 50 -13.81 20.47 3.44
C LEU A 50 -14.47 20.25 4.80
N SER A 51 -14.19 19.13 5.48
CA SER A 51 -14.74 18.80 6.80
C SER A 51 -13.84 17.78 7.52
N PHE A 52 -13.80 17.85 8.84
CA PHE A 52 -13.23 16.81 9.71
C PHE A 52 -14.25 15.74 10.09
N ASN A 53 -15.54 15.96 9.80
CA ASN A 53 -16.57 14.96 9.96
C ASN A 53 -16.57 14.05 8.73
N GLN A 54 -16.14 12.79 8.93
CA GLN A 54 -16.05 11.79 7.87
C GLN A 54 -17.38 11.53 7.14
N TYR A 55 -18.53 11.79 7.80
CA TYR A 55 -19.84 11.59 7.19
C TYR A 55 -20.21 12.67 6.16
N ASP A 56 -19.61 13.86 6.25
CA ASP A 56 -19.89 14.94 5.29
C ASP A 56 -19.17 14.71 3.97
N TRP A 57 -18.07 13.95 3.98
CA TRP A 57 -17.27 13.69 2.78
C TRP A 57 -16.50 12.36 2.80
N VAL A 58 -17.27 11.28 2.72
CA VAL A 58 -16.78 9.91 2.92
C VAL A 58 -15.61 9.54 2.00
N TRP A 59 -15.67 9.87 0.71
CA TRP A 59 -14.63 9.43 -0.23
C TRP A 59 -13.30 10.17 -0.04
N LYS A 60 -13.32 11.46 0.34
CA LYS A 60 -12.12 12.28 0.53
C LYS A 60 -11.43 11.97 1.86
N THR A 61 -12.19 11.53 2.86
CA THR A 61 -11.65 11.03 4.13
C THR A 61 -10.69 9.85 3.91
N ASN A 62 -10.89 9.01 2.89
CA ASN A 62 -9.94 7.93 2.54
C ASN A 62 -8.54 8.45 2.13
N HIS A 63 -8.40 9.73 1.77
CA HIS A 63 -7.15 10.33 1.33
C HIS A 63 -6.50 11.25 2.36
N ASP A 64 -7.31 11.91 3.19
CA ASP A 64 -6.84 12.93 4.14
C ASP A 64 -7.12 12.58 5.60
N GLY A 65 -7.70 11.41 5.86
CA GLY A 65 -8.15 10.94 7.17
C GLY A 65 -7.04 10.51 8.12
N LEU A 66 -5.83 11.08 8.04
CA LEU A 66 -4.69 10.73 8.90
C LEU A 66 -4.91 11.01 10.40
N PHE A 67 -6.03 11.65 10.73
CA PHE A 67 -6.48 11.96 12.08
C PHE A 67 -7.42 10.89 12.67
N LEU A 68 -7.77 9.85 11.91
CA LEU A 68 -8.66 8.76 12.34
C LEU A 68 -7.98 7.41 12.20
N GLU A 69 -8.27 6.55 13.16
CA GLU A 69 -7.88 5.14 13.18
C GLU A 69 -9.11 4.28 12.85
N HIS A 70 -8.90 3.19 12.11
CA HIS A 70 -9.93 2.23 11.70
C HIS A 70 -9.77 0.91 12.47
N LEU A 71 -10.70 -0.04 12.25
CA LEU A 71 -10.59 -1.37 12.87
C LEU A 71 -9.38 -2.16 12.34
N ALA A 72 -9.17 -2.11 11.03
CA ALA A 72 -8.08 -2.78 10.32
C ALA A 72 -7.45 -1.84 9.28
N LYS A 73 -6.21 -2.12 8.91
CA LYS A 73 -5.43 -1.35 7.94
C LYS A 73 -4.62 -2.28 7.03
N GLY A 74 -4.05 -1.71 5.98
CA GLY A 74 -3.08 -2.42 5.14
C GLY A 74 -1.80 -2.76 5.90
N ASP A 75 -1.34 -4.00 5.78
CA ASP A 75 -0.07 -4.45 6.34
C ASP A 75 1.10 -4.05 5.43
N LEU A 76 1.84 -3.02 5.87
CA LEU A 76 2.94 -2.46 5.10
C LEU A 76 4.16 -3.38 4.99
N ASP A 77 4.20 -4.50 5.71
CA ASP A 77 5.21 -5.54 5.49
C ASP A 77 4.98 -6.28 4.14
N PHE A 78 3.78 -6.20 3.55
CA PHE A 78 3.53 -6.60 2.16
C PHE A 78 3.79 -5.47 1.15
N GLY A 79 4.14 -4.27 1.63
CA GLY A 79 4.37 -3.07 0.83
C GLY A 79 5.68 -3.11 0.04
N PRO A 80 5.95 -2.08 -0.78
CA PRO A 80 7.19 -1.97 -1.57
C PRO A 80 8.48 -2.01 -0.74
N ARG A 81 8.43 -1.69 0.56
CA ARG A 81 9.57 -1.75 1.48
C ARG A 81 9.73 -3.13 2.15
N GLY A 82 8.69 -3.96 2.13
CA GLY A 82 8.71 -5.32 2.68
C GLY A 82 8.77 -6.36 1.57
N ALA A 83 7.77 -7.24 1.50
CA ALA A 83 7.70 -8.33 0.52
C ALA A 83 7.40 -7.88 -0.92
N ALA A 84 7.05 -6.60 -1.14
CA ALA A 84 6.71 -6.03 -2.44
C ALA A 84 5.53 -6.72 -3.17
N GLU A 85 4.61 -7.34 -2.42
CA GLU A 85 3.44 -8.03 -2.96
C GLU A 85 2.27 -7.10 -3.28
N ASN A 86 2.16 -5.98 -2.57
CA ASN A 86 1.06 -5.03 -2.73
C ASN A 86 1.57 -3.59 -2.70
N PRO A 87 1.37 -2.79 -3.77
CA PRO A 87 1.78 -1.39 -3.76
C PRO A 87 0.83 -0.49 -2.95
N PHE A 88 -0.30 -1.01 -2.44
CA PHE A 88 -1.32 -0.27 -1.69
C PHE A 88 -1.85 0.97 -2.43
N LYS A 89 -2.00 0.88 -3.76
CA LYS A 89 -2.54 1.95 -4.62
C LYS A 89 -4.02 1.78 -4.98
N SER A 90 -4.58 0.59 -4.73
CA SER A 90 -6.00 0.29 -4.94
C SER A 90 -6.86 1.17 -4.03
N LEU A 91 -7.93 1.74 -4.58
CA LEU A 91 -8.76 2.71 -3.88
C LEU A 91 -9.79 2.09 -2.94
N SER A 92 -10.16 0.82 -3.13
CA SER A 92 -11.34 0.25 -2.48
C SER A 92 -11.21 -1.23 -2.14
N TYR A 93 -10.01 -1.79 -2.22
CA TYR A 93 -9.82 -3.21 -1.95
C TYR A 93 -8.44 -3.49 -1.35
N LEU A 94 -8.46 -4.24 -0.24
CA LEU A 94 -7.32 -4.86 0.39
C LEU A 94 -7.61 -6.36 0.50
N PRO A 95 -6.74 -7.23 -0.05
CA PRO A 95 -6.84 -8.67 0.20
C PRO A 95 -6.74 -8.98 1.69
N ASP A 96 -7.48 -9.98 2.16
CA ASP A 96 -7.49 -10.38 3.58
C ASP A 96 -6.09 -10.69 4.12
N LYS A 97 -5.25 -11.36 3.32
CA LYS A 97 -3.85 -11.65 3.67
C LYS A 97 -2.97 -10.41 3.85
N HIS A 98 -3.40 -9.24 3.36
CA HIS A 98 -2.70 -7.97 3.47
C HIS A 98 -3.38 -7.03 4.47
N LEU A 99 -4.33 -7.52 5.26
CA LEU A 99 -4.94 -6.78 6.36
C LEU A 99 -4.21 -7.09 7.67
N THR A 100 -4.01 -6.05 8.47
CA THR A 100 -3.56 -6.15 9.86
C THR A 100 -4.42 -5.26 10.75
N GLY A 101 -4.42 -5.55 12.05
CA GLY A 101 -5.23 -4.84 13.03
C GLY A 101 -4.69 -3.43 13.33
N GLU A 102 -5.56 -2.43 13.25
CA GLU A 102 -5.27 -1.06 13.72
C GLU A 102 -5.84 -0.88 15.13
N LEU A 103 -7.13 -0.54 15.28
CA LEU A 103 -7.80 -0.55 16.58
C LEU A 103 -8.17 -1.96 17.04
N ALA A 104 -8.47 -2.86 16.12
CA ALA A 104 -8.69 -4.27 16.43
C ALA A 104 -7.34 -4.97 16.65
N GLU A 105 -7.26 -5.79 17.69
CA GLU A 105 -6.17 -6.74 17.91
C GLU A 105 -6.36 -8.00 17.05
N SER A 106 -7.61 -8.43 16.87
CA SER A 106 -8.00 -9.56 16.02
C SER A 106 -9.46 -9.45 15.62
N TRP A 107 -9.88 -10.18 14.59
CA TRP A 107 -11.28 -10.35 14.22
C TRP A 107 -11.60 -11.77 13.75
N SER A 108 -12.87 -12.13 13.78
CA SER A 108 -13.38 -13.41 13.27
C SER A 108 -14.73 -13.23 12.58
N VAL A 109 -14.94 -13.98 11.50
CA VAL A 109 -16.25 -14.18 10.90
C VAL A 109 -16.84 -15.45 11.50
N GLU A 110 -18.01 -15.35 12.12
CA GLU A 110 -18.79 -16.47 12.63
C GLU A 110 -20.03 -16.63 11.77
N GLU A 111 -20.47 -17.86 11.51
CA GLU A 111 -21.55 -18.11 10.54
C GLU A 111 -22.93 -18.35 11.19
N ASN A 112 -22.99 -18.69 12.48
CA ASN A 112 -24.22 -19.15 13.15
C ASN A 112 -24.43 -18.53 14.55
N PRO A 113 -25.07 -17.35 14.67
CA PRO A 113 -25.53 -16.49 13.57
C PRO A 113 -24.36 -15.78 12.87
N LEU A 114 -24.60 -15.31 11.64
CA LEU A 114 -23.59 -14.56 10.87
C LEU A 114 -23.18 -13.29 11.62
N ARG A 115 -21.91 -13.22 12.03
CA ARG A 115 -21.35 -12.12 12.82
C ARG A 115 -19.90 -11.87 12.45
N LEU A 116 -19.51 -10.59 12.48
CA LEU A 116 -18.12 -10.19 12.47
C LEU A 116 -17.76 -9.68 13.87
N ILE A 117 -16.85 -10.36 14.55
CA ILE A 117 -16.46 -10.05 15.93
C ILE A 117 -15.07 -9.46 15.94
N PHE A 118 -14.95 -8.22 16.42
CA PHE A 118 -13.68 -7.54 16.62
C PHE A 118 -13.29 -7.55 18.10
N LYS A 119 -12.04 -7.89 18.40
CA LYS A 119 -11.44 -7.67 19.72
C LYS A 119 -10.64 -6.38 19.67
N ILE A 120 -11.07 -5.36 20.41
CA ILE A 120 -10.45 -4.02 20.39
C ILE A 120 -9.28 -3.96 21.36
N ARG A 121 -8.18 -3.31 20.95
CA ARG A 121 -7.00 -3.09 21.78
C ARG A 121 -7.36 -2.30 23.05
N ARG A 122 -6.74 -2.64 24.17
CA ARG A 122 -6.85 -1.88 25.42
C ARG A 122 -5.90 -0.68 25.41
N GLY A 123 -6.22 0.34 26.18
CA GLY A 123 -5.38 1.54 26.32
C GLY A 123 -5.45 2.49 25.12
N VAL A 124 -6.49 2.39 24.30
CA VAL A 124 -6.79 3.38 23.26
C VAL A 124 -7.62 4.50 23.88
N PHE A 125 -7.23 5.75 23.62
CA PHE A 125 -7.88 6.94 24.15
C PHE A 125 -8.17 7.92 23.03
N TRP A 126 -9.27 8.65 23.16
CA TRP A 126 -9.50 9.83 22.34
C TRP A 126 -8.53 10.95 22.77
N PRO A 127 -8.11 11.82 21.84
CA PRO A 127 -7.44 13.06 22.20
C PRO A 127 -8.27 13.83 23.24
N ALA A 128 -7.59 14.47 24.19
CA ALA A 128 -8.25 15.35 25.14
C ALA A 128 -8.97 16.47 24.39
N LYS A 129 -10.15 16.85 24.89
CA LYS A 129 -10.83 18.05 24.41
C LYS A 129 -10.06 19.27 24.90
N GLU A 130 -9.79 20.21 24.01
CA GLU A 130 -9.31 21.55 24.37
C GLU A 130 -10.42 22.39 25.03
#